data_AF-A0A371QH71-F1
#
_entry.id   AF-A0A371QH71-F1
#
_cell.length_a   1.000
_cell.length_b   1.000
_cell.length_c   1.000
_cell.angle_alpha   90.00
_cell.angle_beta   90.00
_cell.angle_gamma   90.00
#
_symmetry.space_group_name_H-M   'P 1'
#
loop_
_entity.id
_entity.type
_entity.pdbx_description
1 polymer ?
#
loop_
_entity_poly.entity_id
_entity_poly.type
_entity_poly.pdbx_seq_one_letter_code
_entity_poly.pdbx_strand_id
1 'polypeptide(L)' 'MYYEEKVIDGKLMCRFRPDGEWHEVEYKSLLDKYQNLKERNDKKYQEIQDLKESLRKLDQLAADCSNHKLFV' A
#
# COMPACT_ATOMS: atom_id res chain seq x y z
N MET A 1 -2.83 -15.06 11.06
CA MET A 1 -3.99 -14.14 11.10
C MET A 1 -5.22 -15.02 10.96
N TYR A 2 -6.09 -15.08 11.97
CA TYR A 2 -7.29 -15.93 11.95
C TYR A 2 -8.46 -15.12 11.41
N TYR A 3 -9.17 -15.66 10.42
CA TYR A 3 -10.32 -15.01 9.80
C TYR A 3 -11.30 -16.10 9.36
N GLU A 4 -12.53 -16.01 9.83
CA GLU A 4 -13.62 -16.86 9.38
C GLU A 4 -14.85 -16.03 9.03
N GLU A 5 -15.54 -16.46 7.98
CA GLU A 5 -16.78 -15.87 7.50
C GLU A 5 -17.87 -16.93 7.46
N LYS A 6 -19.09 -16.54 7.83
CA LYS A 6 -20.26 -17.41 7.72
C LYS A 6 -21.51 -16.57 7.52
N VAL A 7 -22.46 -17.10 6.77
CA VAL A 7 -23.81 -16.53 6.71
C VAL A 7 -24.62 -17.03 7.90
N ILE A 8 -25.14 -16.10 8.71
CA ILE A 8 -26.02 -16.37 9.86
C ILE A 8 -27.27 -15.49 9.66
N ASP A 9 -28.45 -16.11 9.65
CA ASP A 9 -29.74 -15.40 9.45
C ASP A 9 -29.77 -14.49 8.20
N GLY A 10 -29.13 -14.94 7.11
CA GLY A 10 -29.05 -14.19 5.85
C GLY A 10 -28.05 -13.04 5.83
N LYS A 11 -27.32 -12.82 6.92
CA LYS A 11 -26.28 -11.78 7.05
C LYS A 11 -24.89 -12.41 6.99
N LEU A 12 -23.97 -11.78 6.27
CA LEU A 12 -22.56 -12.18 6.27
C LEU A 12 -21.94 -11.73 7.60
N MET A 13 -21.41 -12.68 8.35
CA MET A 13 -20.76 -12.45 9.64
C MET A 13 -19.27 -12.83 9.54
N CYS A 14 -18.39 -12.11 10.24
CA CYS A 14 -16.98 -12.46 10.36
C CYS A 14 -16.51 -12.47 11.81
N ARG A 15 -15.47 -13.25 12.08
CA ARG A 15 -14.75 -13.24 13.36
C ARG A 15 -13.24 -13.33 13.13
N PHE A 16 -12.48 -12.66 13.99
CA PHE A 16 -11.02 -12.56 13.89
C PHE A 16 -10.27 -13.42 14.91
N ARG A 17 -11.01 -14.14 15.76
CA ARG A 17 -10.47 -15.11 16.74
C ARG A 17 -11.38 -16.33 16.82
N PRO A 18 -10.85 -17.54 17.10
CA PRO A 18 -11.66 -18.77 17.20
C PRO A 18 -12.73 -18.73 18.28
N ASP A 19 -12.48 -17.97 19.34
CA ASP A 19 -13.33 -17.71 20.51
C ASP A 19 -14.01 -16.33 20.47
N GLY A 20 -13.80 -15.57 19.39
CA GLY A 20 -14.33 -14.22 19.23
C GLY A 20 -15.80 -14.20 18.84
N GLU A 21 -16.44 -13.06 19.10
CA GLU A 21 -17.80 -12.79 18.67
C GLU A 21 -17.89 -12.65 17.14
N TRP A 22 -19.06 -13.02 16.61
CA TRP A 22 -19.39 -12.81 15.21
C TRP A 22 -19.88 -11.37 15.01
N HIS A 23 -19.28 -10.66 14.07
CA HIS A 23 -19.67 -9.30 13.70
C HIS A 23 -20.26 -9.29 12.29
N GLU A 24 -21.31 -8.50 12.10
CA GLU A 24 -21.89 -8.32 10.77
C GLU A 24 -20.88 -7.61 9.85
N VAL A 25 -20.70 -8.20 8.67
CA VAL A 25 -19.81 -7.65 7.65
C VAL A 25 -20.56 -6.54 6.93
N GLU A 26 -20.30 -5.31 7.33
CA GLU A 26 -20.76 -4.13 6.58
C GLU A 26 -19.95 -3.99 5.30
N TYR A 27 -20.51 -4.51 4.19
CA TYR A 27 -19.86 -4.48 2.87
C TYR A 27 -19.47 -3.07 2.42
N LYS A 28 -20.27 -2.05 2.79
CA LYS A 28 -19.94 -0.64 2.54
C LYS A 28 -18.69 -0.21 3.30
N SER A 29 -18.60 -0.53 4.60
CA SER A 29 -17.44 -0.20 5.44
C SER A 29 -16.15 -0.87 4.93
N LEU A 30 -16.25 -2.11 4.45
CA LEU A 30 -15.11 -2.80 3.83
C LEU A 30 -14.69 -2.18 2.51
N LEU A 31 -15.66 -1.84 1.65
CA LEU A 31 -15.39 -1.21 0.36
C LEU A 31 -14.72 0.16 0.56
N ASP A 32 -15.22 0.98 1.49
CA ASP A 32 -14.66 2.29 1.82
C ASP A 32 -13.23 2.15 2.36
N LYS A 33 -12.99 1.18 3.26
CA LYS A 33 -11.63 0.89 3.76
C LYS A 33 -10.69 0.44 2.65
N TYR A 34 -11.17 -0.42 1.74
CA TYR A 34 -10.38 -0.89 0.61
C TYR A 34 -10.03 0.25 -0.35
N GLN A 35 -10.98 1.11 -0.70
CA GLN A 35 -10.74 2.28 -1.55
C GLN A 35 -9.73 3.23 -0.92
N ASN A 36 -9.88 3.54 0.37
CA ASN A 36 -8.93 4.36 1.13
C ASN A 36 -7.51 3.75 1.15
N LEU A 37 -7.40 2.43 1.32
CA LEU A 37 -6.11 1.73 1.28
C LEU A 37 -5.48 1.77 -0.11
N LYS A 38 -6.30 1.58 -1.15
CA LYS A 38 -5.87 1.65 -2.55
C LYS A 38 -5.32 3.04 -2.86
N GLU A 39 -6.04 4.11 -2.54
CA GLU A 39 -5.59 5.48 -2.77
C GLU A 39 -4.26 5.79 -2.04
N ARG A 40 -4.12 5.32 -0.79
CA ARG A 40 -2.86 5.47 -0.05
C ARG A 40 -1.71 4.69 -0.70
N ASN A 41 -1.98 3.50 -1.23
CA ASN A 41 -0.98 2.68 -1.89
C ASN A 41 -0.55 3.31 -3.22
N ASP A 42 -1.50 3.81 -4.00
CA ASP A 42 -1.25 4.50 -5.27
C ASP A 42 -0.39 5.76 -5.04
N LYS A 43 -0.68 6.55 -3.99
CA LYS A 43 0.16 7.69 -3.59
C LYS A 43 1.58 7.29 -3.23
N LYS A 44 1.76 6.27 -2.38
CA LYS A 44 3.09 5.76 -2.02
C LYS A 44 3.85 5.23 -3.23
N TYR A 45 3.15 4.57 -4.15
CA TYR A 45 3.76 4.08 -5.37
C TYR A 45 4.29 5.23 -6.22
N GLN A 46 3.53 6.32 -6.35
CA GLN A 46 3.98 7.53 -7.04
C GLN A 46 5.20 8.16 -6.35
N GLU A 47 5.18 8.32 -5.03
CA GLU A 47 6.33 8.83 -4.26
C GLU A 47 7.60 7.99 -4.50
N ILE A 48 7.48 6.66 -4.58
CA ILE A 48 8.59 5.77 -4.89
C ILE A 48 9.13 6.00 -6.31
N GLN A 49 8.25 6.24 -7.29
CA GLN A 49 8.69 6.54 -8.66
C GLN A 49 9.43 7.88 -8.73
N ASP A 50 8.91 8.90 -8.05
CA ASP A 50 9.53 10.24 -8.01
C ASP A 50 10.92 10.18 -7.33
N LEU A 51 11.06 9.40 -6.26
CA LEU A 51 12.34 9.13 -5.61
C LEU A 51 13.32 8.39 -6.53
N LYS A 52 12.84 7.40 -7.29
CA LYS A 52 13.68 6.69 -8.28
C LYS A 52 14.18 7.62 -9.37
N GLU A 53 13.34 8.53 -9.86
CA GLU A 53 13.74 9.51 -10.85
C GLU A 53 14.79 10.48 -10.29
N SER A 54 14.57 10.94 -9.06
CA SER A 54 15.52 11.82 -8.35
C SER A 54 16.87 11.13 -8.15
N LEU A 55 16.88 9.84 -7.78
CA LEU A 55 18.10 9.06 -7.65
C LEU A 55 18.85 8.95 -8.98
N ARG A 56 18.15 8.67 -10.09
CA ARG A 56 18.77 8.62 -11.42
C ARG A 56 19.44 9.95 -11.80
N LYS A 57 18.80 11.09 -11.50
CA LYS A 57 19.38 12.41 -11.76
C LYS A 57 20.64 12.64 -10.91
N LEU A 58 20.63 12.22 -9.65
CA LEU A 58 21.81 12.29 -8.79
C LEU A 58 22.96 11.41 -9.31
N ASP A 59 22.68 10.18 -9.73
CA ASP A 59 23.68 9.28 -10.32
C ASP A 59 24.30 9.90 -11.58
N GLN A 60 23.48 10.53 -12.43
CA GLN A 60 23.95 11.20 -13.64
C GLN A 60 24.84 12.41 -13.32
N LEU A 61 24.44 13.26 -12.38
CA LEU A 61 25.24 14.39 -11.92
C LEU A 61 26.56 13.93 -11.29
N ALA A 62 26.55 12.84 -10.52
CA ALA A 62 27.76 12.27 -9.93
C ALA A 62 28.73 11.73 -10.99
N ALA A 63 28.21 11.10 -12.05
CA ALA A 63 29.00 10.65 -13.19
C ALA A 63 29.61 11.85 -13.95
N ASP A 64 28.82 12.90 -14.21
CA ASP A 64 29.29 14.10 -14.90
C ASP A 64 30.37 14.84 -14.10
N CYS A 65 30.21 14.98 -12.77
CA CYS A 65 31.24 15.56 -11.91
C CYS A 65 32.53 14.73 -11.85
N SER A 66 32.42 13.40 -11.90
CA SER A 66 33.59 12.50 -11.91
C SER A 66 34.36 12.62 -13.22
N ASN A 67 33.67 12.76 -14.34
CA ASN A 67 34.28 13.00 -15.64
C ASN A 67 34.95 14.38 -15.70
N HIS A 68 34.36 15.43 -15.14
CA HIS A 68 34.96 16.78 -15.18
C HIS A 68 36.28 16.87 -14.38
N LYS A 69 36.46 16.08 -13.31
CA LYS A 69 37.74 16.00 -12.56
C LYS A 69 38.88 15.33 -13.33
N LEU A 70 38.61 14.57 -14.39
CA LEU A 70 39.63 13.91 -15.20
C LEU A 70 40.18 14.80 -16.33
N PHE A 71 39.57 15.95 -16.57
CA PHE A 71 39.94 16.89 -17.65
C PHE A 71 40.44 18.25 -17.15
N VAL A 72 40.68 18.41 -15.83
CA VAL A 72 41.28 19.62 -15.22
C VAL A 72 42.65 19.27 -14.65
#